data_AF-A0A1I4SDA4-F1
#
_entry.id   AF-A0A1I4SDA4-F1
#
_cell.length_a   1.000
_cell.length_b   1.000
_cell.length_c   1.000
_cell.angle_alpha   90.00
_cell.angle_beta   90.00
_cell.angle_gamma   90.00
#
_symmetry.space_group_name_H-M   'P 1'
#
loop_
_entity.id
_entity.type
_entity.pdbx_description
1 polymer ?
#
loop_
_entity_poly.entity_id
_entity_poly.type
_entity_poly.pdbx_seq_one_letter_code
_entity_poly.pdbx_strand_id
1 'polypeptide(L)'
;MAQELEIKLTLSRESSRQAYEWLLDQEGASPGARKQLINTYFDTGEADLNRRRAALRIRQAGECFIQTLKTQGEFVNGAHRRQEWEWEVPSADLDFSLLAKTSLANDLDLGQLGPVFETNFERQVVMLDDGEAVIECAFDTGEIRSGRQSVPLCELEFELKSGDEARLLVWARKLAEQVPFFINLISKAEQGYHLAGIHEPEPLPADADAVTRFFHGVSVLWLNGEVTSELSAAMGELESKLEGNTVRAAGSPGDVNLLDDLKANPVPMQVQGLGRLQLALLGC
;
A
#
# COMPACT_ATOMS: atom_id res chain seq x y z
N MET A 1 -2.91 16.12 14.00
CA MET A 1 -2.24 15.82 12.72
C MET A 1 -1.01 15.02 13.05
N ALA A 2 -0.99 13.78 12.59
CA ALA A 2 0.20 12.93 12.62
C ALA A 2 0.75 12.82 11.19
N GLN A 3 2.03 12.47 11.06
CA GLN A 3 2.66 12.11 9.80
C GLN A 3 2.93 10.61 9.84
N GLU A 4 2.32 9.87 8.91
CA GLU A 4 2.59 8.44 8.74
C GLU A 4 3.76 8.24 7.76
N LEU A 5 4.59 7.23 7.99
CA LEU A 5 5.58 6.74 7.04
C LEU A 5 5.53 5.21 6.97
N GLU A 6 5.16 4.65 5.82
CA GLU A 6 4.95 3.21 5.67
C GLU A 6 5.44 2.63 4.34
N ILE A 7 5.91 1.38 4.34
CA ILE A 7 6.11 0.56 3.13
C ILE A 7 4.97 -0.45 3.05
N LYS A 8 4.33 -0.53 1.88
CA LYS A 8 3.25 -1.47 1.62
C LYS A 8 3.70 -2.60 0.71
N LEU A 9 3.47 -3.82 1.17
CA LEU A 9 3.81 -5.04 0.47
C LEU A 9 2.54 -5.82 0.16
N THR A 10 2.40 -6.24 -1.09
CA THR A 10 1.37 -7.22 -1.48
C THR A 10 2.03 -8.59 -1.60
N LEU A 11 1.40 -9.58 -0.99
CA LEU A 11 1.92 -10.93 -0.87
C LEU A 11 0.79 -11.96 -0.83
N SER A 12 1.10 -13.20 -1.17
CA SER A 12 0.14 -14.30 -1.07
C SER A 12 -0.22 -14.59 0.39
N ARG A 13 -1.36 -15.26 0.64
CA ARG A 13 -1.74 -15.70 2.01
C ARG A 13 -0.71 -16.62 2.63
N GLU A 14 -0.08 -17.47 1.83
CA GLU A 14 0.98 -18.35 2.29
C GLU A 14 2.24 -17.55 2.69
N SER A 15 2.66 -16.62 1.83
CA SER A 15 3.78 -15.71 2.08
C SER A 15 3.51 -14.83 3.31
N SER A 16 2.27 -14.38 3.52
CA SER A 16 1.86 -13.60 4.69
C SER A 16 2.03 -14.38 5.99
N ARG A 17 1.59 -15.66 6.01
CA ARG A 17 1.82 -16.54 7.16
C ARG A 17 3.30 -16.76 7.45
N GLN A 18 4.10 -17.05 6.41
CA GLN A 18 5.55 -17.27 6.55
C GLN A 18 6.26 -15.99 7.03
N ALA A 19 5.87 -14.82 6.53
CA ALA A 19 6.40 -13.53 6.96
C ALA A 19 6.07 -13.23 8.43
N TYR A 20 4.85 -13.53 8.87
CA TYR A 20 4.43 -13.35 10.25
C TYR A 20 5.24 -14.24 11.21
N GLU A 21 5.39 -15.53 10.88
CA GLU A 21 6.21 -16.47 11.65
C GLU A 21 7.67 -16.00 11.72
N TRP A 22 8.25 -15.64 10.57
CA TRP A 22 9.63 -15.17 10.51
C TRP A 22 9.88 -13.88 11.30
N LEU A 23 8.95 -12.90 11.26
CA LEU A 23 9.07 -11.65 12.01
C LEU A 23 9.00 -11.88 13.52
N LEU A 24 8.12 -12.77 13.99
CA LEU A 24 8.02 -13.09 15.41
C LEU A 24 9.28 -13.76 15.98
N ASP A 25 10.03 -14.47 15.12
CA ASP A 25 11.29 -15.12 15.51
C ASP A 25 12.47 -14.14 15.58
N GLN A 26 12.29 -12.87 15.21
CA GLN A 26 13.36 -11.86 15.27
C GLN A 26 13.58 -11.34 16.69
N GLU A 27 14.83 -11.00 17.02
CA GLU A 27 15.14 -10.31 18.26
C GLU A 27 14.46 -8.93 18.29
N GLY A 28 13.85 -8.58 19.43
CA GLY A 28 13.10 -7.34 19.59
C GLY A 28 11.69 -7.36 19.00
N ALA A 29 11.27 -8.48 18.40
CA ALA A 29 9.89 -8.67 17.95
C ALA A 29 8.98 -9.11 19.11
N SER A 30 7.74 -8.64 19.08
CA SER A 30 6.69 -9.06 20.01
C SER A 30 5.33 -9.09 19.32
N PRO A 31 4.45 -10.05 19.67
CA PRO A 31 3.10 -10.08 19.13
C PRO A 31 2.30 -8.88 19.62
N GLY A 32 1.67 -8.18 18.70
CA GLY A 32 0.77 -7.06 18.95
C GLY A 32 -0.70 -7.48 18.98
N ALA A 33 -1.57 -6.50 18.80
CA ALA A 33 -3.01 -6.72 18.80
C ALA A 33 -3.49 -7.46 17.54
N ARG A 34 -4.56 -8.23 17.70
CA ARG A 34 -5.36 -8.79 16.61
C ARG A 34 -6.74 -8.13 16.63
N LYS A 35 -7.15 -7.51 15.53
CA LYS A 35 -8.39 -6.72 15.44
C LYS A 35 -9.16 -7.05 14.17
N GLN A 36 -10.48 -7.15 14.30
CA GLN A 36 -11.38 -7.12 13.14
C GLN A 36 -11.73 -5.67 12.84
N LEU A 37 -11.45 -5.23 11.61
CA LEU A 37 -11.62 -3.85 11.17
C LEU A 37 -12.57 -3.82 9.98
N ILE A 38 -13.68 -3.08 10.15
CA ILE A 38 -14.62 -2.75 9.08
C ILE A 38 -14.40 -1.29 8.78
N ASN A 39 -14.08 -0.94 7.53
CA ASN A 39 -13.83 0.44 7.15
C ASN A 39 -14.78 0.81 6.02
N THR A 40 -15.72 1.70 6.29
CA THR A 40 -16.60 2.26 5.25
C THR A 40 -15.97 3.52 4.71
N TYR A 41 -15.73 3.55 3.41
CA TYR A 41 -15.18 4.72 2.71
C TYR A 41 -16.31 5.56 2.13
N PHE A 42 -16.14 6.88 2.20
CA PHE A 42 -17.12 7.86 1.78
C PHE A 42 -16.54 8.77 0.71
N ASP A 43 -17.34 9.09 -0.30
CA ASP A 43 -17.01 10.05 -1.35
C ASP A 43 -18.31 10.56 -2.02
N THR A 44 -18.17 11.51 -2.94
CA THR A 44 -19.26 11.90 -3.83
C THR A 44 -19.42 10.88 -4.96
N GLY A 45 -20.56 10.92 -5.66
CA GLY A 45 -20.79 10.06 -6.83
C GLY A 45 -19.78 10.27 -7.97
N GLU A 46 -19.04 11.38 -7.93
CA GLU A 46 -17.99 11.74 -8.89
C GLU A 46 -16.57 11.48 -8.36
N ALA A 47 -16.42 10.87 -7.19
CA ALA A 47 -15.14 10.62 -6.51
C ALA A 47 -14.29 11.90 -6.31
N ASP A 48 -14.92 12.98 -5.86
CA ASP A 48 -14.25 14.28 -5.70
C ASP A 48 -13.14 14.25 -4.62
N LEU A 49 -13.29 13.46 -3.55
CA LEU A 49 -12.21 13.27 -2.57
C LEU A 49 -11.04 12.53 -3.22
N ASN A 50 -11.30 11.44 -3.92
CA ASN A 50 -10.26 10.66 -4.57
C ASN A 50 -9.51 11.45 -5.65
N ARG A 51 -10.21 12.24 -6.49
CA ARG A 51 -9.59 13.16 -7.47
C ARG A 51 -8.66 14.19 -6.82
N ARG A 52 -8.88 14.48 -5.52
CA ARG A 52 -8.04 15.35 -4.69
C ARG A 52 -7.02 14.59 -3.86
N ARG A 53 -6.88 13.28 -4.11
CA ARG A 53 -5.99 12.35 -3.40
C ARG A 53 -6.27 12.35 -1.90
N ALA A 54 -7.54 12.53 -1.53
CA ALA A 54 -8.03 12.43 -0.18
C ALA A 54 -8.90 11.18 -0.01
N ALA A 55 -8.88 10.60 1.19
CA ALA A 55 -9.70 9.46 1.54
C ALA A 55 -10.37 9.72 2.89
N LEU A 56 -11.68 9.54 2.93
CA LEU A 56 -12.50 9.67 4.12
C LEU A 56 -13.11 8.32 4.46
N ARG A 57 -12.96 7.89 5.71
CA ARG A 57 -13.57 6.64 6.19
C ARG A 57 -14.10 6.76 7.60
N ILE A 58 -15.06 5.89 7.92
CA ILE A 58 -15.32 5.44 9.29
C ILE A 58 -14.78 4.03 9.45
N ARG A 59 -13.92 3.84 10.44
CA ARG A 59 -13.41 2.54 10.86
C ARG A 59 -14.17 2.10 12.11
N GLN A 60 -14.80 0.94 12.05
CA GLN A 60 -15.30 0.22 13.21
C GLN A 60 -14.25 -0.79 13.68
N ALA A 61 -13.88 -0.70 14.96
CA ALA A 61 -13.00 -1.64 15.66
C ALA A 61 -13.69 -2.11 16.94
N GLY A 62 -14.42 -3.23 16.86
CA GLY A 62 -15.32 -3.65 17.94
C GLY A 62 -16.49 -2.68 18.10
N GLU A 63 -16.63 -2.07 19.28
CA GLU A 63 -17.66 -1.05 19.57
C GLU A 63 -17.18 0.38 19.31
N CYS A 64 -15.90 0.58 19.00
CA CYS A 64 -15.33 1.90 18.75
C CYS A 64 -15.44 2.28 17.27
N PHE A 65 -15.79 3.53 17.01
CA PHE A 65 -15.79 4.12 15.67
C PHE A 65 -14.78 5.26 15.58
N ILE A 66 -14.02 5.27 14.49
CA ILE A 66 -12.98 6.26 14.24
C ILE A 66 -13.22 6.86 12.85
N GLN A 67 -13.47 8.17 12.80
CA GLN A 67 -13.46 8.92 11.55
C GLN A 67 -12.02 9.28 11.19
N THR A 68 -11.60 8.89 10.00
CA THR A 68 -10.27 9.21 9.47
C THR A 68 -10.40 10.04 8.21
N LEU A 69 -9.70 11.17 8.17
CA LEU A 69 -9.40 11.88 6.93
C LEU A 69 -7.90 11.75 6.64
N LYS A 70 -7.57 11.17 5.48
CA LYS A 70 -6.22 11.18 4.90
C LYS A 70 -6.22 12.14 3.70
N THR A 71 -5.24 13.02 3.59
CA THR A 71 -5.06 13.88 2.41
C THR A 71 -3.89 13.40 1.55
N GLN A 72 -3.63 14.13 0.46
CA GLN A 72 -2.54 13.82 -0.46
C GLN A 72 -1.23 13.54 0.29
N GLY A 73 -0.63 12.42 -0.05
CA GLY A 73 0.71 12.04 0.38
C GLY A 73 1.73 12.12 -0.75
N GLU A 74 2.98 11.88 -0.39
CA GLU A 74 4.11 11.74 -1.29
C GLU A 74 4.70 10.34 -1.14
N PHE A 75 5.22 9.78 -2.24
CA PHE A 75 6.04 8.57 -2.20
C PHE A 75 7.51 8.98 -2.20
N VAL A 76 8.22 8.69 -1.13
CA VAL A 76 9.63 9.09 -0.94
C VAL A 76 10.41 7.90 -0.41
N ASN A 77 11.50 7.54 -1.10
CA ASN A 77 12.41 6.45 -0.69
C ASN A 77 11.72 5.11 -0.39
N GLY A 78 10.71 4.73 -1.18
CA GLY A 78 10.03 3.45 -1.00
C GLY A 78 8.85 3.46 -0.02
N ALA A 79 8.56 4.61 0.61
CA ALA A 79 7.52 4.73 1.62
C ALA A 79 6.48 5.81 1.28
N HIS A 80 5.24 5.61 1.72
CA HIS A 80 4.16 6.60 1.64
C HIS A 80 4.24 7.54 2.85
N ARG A 81 4.18 8.85 2.59
CA ARG A 81 4.17 9.91 3.61
C ARG A 81 2.93 10.79 3.42
N ARG A 82 2.05 10.92 4.43
CA ARG A 82 0.81 11.72 4.32
C ARG A 82 0.38 12.38 5.62
N GLN A 83 -0.51 13.37 5.51
CA GLN A 83 -1.17 13.98 6.66
C GLN A 83 -2.46 13.22 6.99
N GLU A 84 -2.69 13.05 8.29
CA GLU A 84 -3.86 12.33 8.79
C GLU A 84 -4.49 12.99 10.01
N TRP A 85 -5.81 12.92 10.04
CA TRP A 85 -6.65 13.24 11.16
C TRP A 85 -7.51 12.04 11.51
N GLU A 86 -7.47 11.66 12.78
CA GLU A 86 -8.34 10.63 13.35
C GLU A 86 -9.14 11.24 14.49
N TRP A 87 -10.43 10.91 14.53
CA TRP A 87 -11.35 11.31 15.59
C TRP A 87 -12.20 10.12 16.01
N GLU A 88 -12.26 9.86 17.31
CA GLU A 88 -13.27 8.95 17.84
C GLU A 88 -14.66 9.58 17.69
N VAL A 89 -15.60 8.82 17.13
CA VAL A 89 -16.98 9.24 16.88
C VAL A 89 -17.95 8.24 17.51
N PRO A 90 -19.18 8.65 17.86
CA PRO A 90 -20.10 7.78 18.60
C PRO A 90 -20.79 6.71 17.75
N SER A 91 -20.74 6.79 16.42
CA SER A 91 -21.43 5.86 15.51
C SER A 91 -20.67 5.66 14.19
N ALA A 92 -21.25 4.84 13.31
CA ALA A 92 -20.76 4.62 11.96
C ALA A 92 -21.02 5.79 10.99
N ASP A 93 -21.62 6.89 11.47
CA ASP A 93 -21.97 8.05 10.65
C ASP A 93 -20.84 9.08 10.62
N LEU A 94 -20.72 9.81 9.52
CA LEU A 94 -19.78 10.92 9.42
C LEU A 94 -20.19 12.06 10.37
N ASP A 95 -19.23 12.56 11.14
CA ASP A 95 -19.34 13.84 11.82
C ASP A 95 -18.77 14.95 10.92
N PHE A 96 -19.67 15.58 10.17
CA PHE A 96 -19.34 16.68 9.26
C PHE A 96 -18.78 17.91 9.99
N SER A 97 -19.06 18.10 11.28
CA SER A 97 -18.53 19.23 12.05
C SER A 97 -17.02 19.15 12.27
N LEU A 98 -16.47 17.93 12.24
CA LEU A 98 -15.02 17.68 12.30
C LEU A 98 -14.37 17.97 10.95
N LEU A 99 -15.02 17.58 9.85
CA LEU A 99 -14.56 17.86 8.49
C LEU A 99 -14.55 19.36 8.18
N ALA A 100 -15.53 20.10 8.70
CA ALA A 100 -15.64 21.55 8.58
C ALA A 100 -14.40 22.32 9.10
N LYS A 101 -13.57 21.69 9.94
CA LYS A 101 -12.34 22.27 10.51
C LYS A 101 -11.08 21.93 9.70
N THR A 102 -11.23 21.22 8.59
CA THR A 102 -10.14 20.79 7.72
C THR A 102 -10.14 21.60 6.42
N SER A 103 -9.08 21.47 5.62
CA SER A 103 -9.01 22.10 4.30
C SER A 103 -10.10 21.61 3.33
N LEU A 104 -10.71 20.44 3.56
CA LEU A 104 -11.80 19.91 2.71
C LEU A 104 -13.05 20.78 2.71
N ALA A 105 -13.34 21.47 3.81
CA ALA A 105 -14.61 22.17 4.03
C ALA A 105 -14.88 23.31 3.04
N ASN A 106 -13.82 23.91 2.51
CA ASN A 106 -13.93 25.07 1.62
C ASN A 106 -14.22 24.68 0.18
N ASP A 107 -13.92 23.44 -0.19
CA ASP A 107 -13.81 23.05 -1.59
C ASP A 107 -14.78 21.92 -1.97
N LEU A 108 -15.54 21.35 -1.01
CA LEU A 108 -16.45 20.23 -1.25
C LEU A 108 -17.82 20.43 -0.61
N ASP A 109 -18.88 20.09 -1.33
CA ASP A 109 -20.22 19.96 -0.75
C ASP A 109 -20.31 18.67 0.05
N LEU A 110 -20.08 18.78 1.36
CA LEU A 110 -20.10 17.65 2.29
C LEU A 110 -21.45 16.89 2.28
N GLY A 111 -22.55 17.54 1.85
CA GLY A 111 -23.87 16.91 1.76
C GLY A 111 -23.99 15.84 0.66
N GLN A 112 -23.02 15.78 -0.26
CA GLN A 112 -22.99 14.78 -1.33
C GLN A 112 -22.18 13.54 -0.97
N LEU A 113 -21.52 13.52 0.20
CA LEU A 113 -20.75 12.38 0.65
C LEU A 113 -21.69 11.22 1.03
N GLY A 114 -21.45 10.06 0.43
CA GLY A 114 -22.14 8.81 0.73
C GLY A 114 -21.16 7.64 0.81
N PRO A 115 -21.57 6.51 1.40
CA PRO A 115 -20.74 5.31 1.43
C PRO A 115 -20.53 4.77 0.00
N VAL A 116 -19.29 4.40 -0.31
CA VAL A 116 -18.88 3.95 -1.64
C VAL A 116 -18.50 2.47 -1.65
N PHE A 117 -17.58 2.10 -0.77
CA PHE A 117 -17.08 0.74 -0.63
C PHE A 117 -16.64 0.51 0.81
N GLU A 118 -16.38 -0.76 1.13
CA GLU A 118 -15.84 -1.18 2.42
C GLU A 118 -14.52 -1.93 2.24
N THR A 119 -13.64 -1.81 3.22
CA THR A 119 -12.48 -2.71 3.37
C THR A 119 -12.61 -3.43 4.71
N ASN A 120 -12.83 -4.74 4.66
CA ASN A 120 -13.18 -5.57 5.81
C ASN A 120 -12.11 -6.63 6.00
N PHE A 121 -11.32 -6.50 7.05
CA PHE A 121 -10.16 -7.37 7.25
C PHE A 121 -9.81 -7.55 8.71
N GLU A 122 -9.13 -8.66 8.97
CA GLU A 122 -8.43 -8.88 10.20
C GLU A 122 -7.03 -8.29 10.10
N ARG A 123 -6.66 -7.43 11.06
CA ARG A 123 -5.29 -6.96 11.26
C ARG A 123 -4.63 -7.76 12.36
N GLN A 124 -3.46 -8.33 12.08
CA GLN A 124 -2.56 -8.92 13.06
C GLN A 124 -1.28 -8.09 13.10
N VAL A 125 -0.83 -7.72 14.29
CA VAL A 125 0.34 -6.84 14.47
C VAL A 125 1.51 -7.63 15.03
N VAL A 126 2.71 -7.34 14.51
CA VAL A 126 3.99 -7.60 15.19
C VAL A 126 4.64 -6.25 15.46
N MET A 127 5.00 -5.98 16.71
CA MET A 127 5.82 -4.81 17.05
C MET A 127 7.29 -5.23 17.01
N LEU A 128 8.09 -4.48 16.28
CA LEU A 128 9.52 -4.75 16.09
C LEU A 128 10.33 -3.55 16.56
N ASP A 129 11.11 -3.74 17.62
CA ASP A 129 12.11 -2.79 18.10
C ASP A 129 13.50 -3.37 17.83
N ASP A 130 14.19 -2.83 16.83
CA ASP A 130 15.52 -3.30 16.46
C ASP A 130 16.67 -2.49 17.10
N GLY A 131 16.33 -1.61 18.05
CA GLY A 131 17.25 -0.70 18.73
C GLY A 131 17.52 0.61 17.99
N GLU A 132 17.23 0.70 16.70
CA GLU A 132 17.37 1.91 15.87
C GLU A 132 16.00 2.50 15.49
N ALA A 133 14.98 1.65 15.36
CA ALA A 133 13.60 2.05 15.11
C ALA A 133 12.58 1.10 15.77
N VAL A 134 11.40 1.66 16.02
CA VAL A 134 10.20 0.90 16.38
C VAL A 134 9.27 0.89 15.17
N ILE A 135 8.98 -0.32 14.69
CA ILE A 135 8.18 -0.56 13.48
C ILE A 135 6.94 -1.38 13.88
N GLU A 136 5.77 -0.92 13.46
CA GLU A 136 4.55 -1.71 13.47
C GLU A 136 4.46 -2.50 12.16
N CYS A 137 4.50 -3.82 12.23
CA CYS A 137 4.29 -4.71 11.10
C CYS A 137 2.83 -5.17 11.12
N ALA A 138 1.99 -4.57 10.27
CA ALA A 138 0.56 -4.84 10.20
C ALA A 138 0.23 -5.79 9.05
N PHE A 139 -0.22 -6.99 9.40
CA PHE A 139 -0.70 -8.01 8.48
C PHE A 139 -2.21 -7.89 8.32
N ASP A 140 -2.66 -7.52 7.13
CA ASP A 140 -4.08 -7.33 6.85
C ASP A 140 -4.60 -8.44 5.94
N THR A 141 -5.61 -9.16 6.39
CA THR A 141 -6.19 -10.27 5.63
C THR A 141 -7.70 -10.21 5.65
N GLY A 142 -8.32 -10.11 4.47
CA GLY A 142 -9.76 -9.96 4.35
C GLY A 142 -10.22 -9.75 2.92
N GLU A 143 -11.08 -8.75 2.73
CA GLU A 143 -11.64 -8.40 1.43
C GLU A 143 -11.99 -6.90 1.33
N ILE A 144 -12.04 -6.42 0.10
CA ILE A 144 -12.63 -5.13 -0.26
C ILE A 144 -13.98 -5.43 -0.92
N ARG A 145 -15.01 -4.66 -0.58
CA ARG A 145 -16.39 -4.89 -1.01
C ARG A 145 -16.97 -3.62 -1.61
N SER A 146 -17.62 -3.73 -2.76
CA SER A 146 -18.45 -2.66 -3.33
C SER A 146 -19.72 -3.26 -3.91
N GLY A 147 -20.88 -2.85 -3.39
CA GLY A 147 -22.18 -3.43 -3.75
C GLY A 147 -22.20 -4.96 -3.56
N ARG A 148 -22.27 -5.70 -4.68
CA ARG A 148 -22.26 -7.18 -4.70
C ARG A 148 -20.90 -7.79 -5.05
N GLN A 149 -19.91 -6.97 -5.36
CA GLN A 149 -18.58 -7.39 -5.74
C GLN A 149 -17.66 -7.39 -4.52
N SER A 150 -16.71 -8.33 -4.51
CA SER A 150 -15.67 -8.39 -3.50
C SER A 150 -14.38 -8.92 -4.10
N VAL A 151 -13.24 -8.39 -3.66
CA VAL A 151 -11.91 -8.89 -4.01
C VAL A 151 -11.11 -9.20 -2.74
N PRO A 152 -10.25 -10.24 -2.75
CA PRO A 152 -9.41 -10.56 -1.60
C PRO A 152 -8.41 -9.45 -1.28
N LEU A 153 -8.20 -9.22 0.02
CA LEU A 153 -7.16 -8.34 0.56
C LEU A 153 -6.10 -9.18 1.29
N CYS A 154 -4.83 -8.99 0.94
CA CYS A 154 -3.68 -9.63 1.62
C CYS A 154 -2.47 -8.68 1.65
N GLU A 155 -2.47 -7.90 2.71
CA GLU A 155 -1.55 -6.84 3.16
C GLU A 155 -0.35 -7.21 4.01
N LEU A 156 0.84 -6.65 3.80
CA LEU A 156 1.76 -6.34 4.91
C LEU A 156 2.21 -4.88 4.82
N GLU A 157 1.95 -4.10 5.87
CA GLU A 157 2.43 -2.73 6.02
C GLU A 157 3.54 -2.69 7.08
N PHE A 158 4.68 -2.08 6.75
CA PHE A 158 5.70 -1.69 7.73
C PHE A 158 5.56 -0.20 8.00
N GLU A 159 5.05 0.16 9.17
CA GLU A 159 4.84 1.55 9.59
C GLU A 159 5.87 1.97 10.63
N LEU A 160 6.57 3.09 10.39
CA LEU A 160 7.51 3.64 11.36
C LEU A 160 6.76 4.32 12.50
N LYS A 161 6.95 3.85 13.74
CA LYS A 161 6.40 4.48 14.94
C LYS A 161 7.36 5.50 15.54
N SER A 162 8.66 5.20 15.51
CA SER A 162 9.74 6.10 15.93
C SER A 162 11.11 5.60 15.47
N GLY A 163 12.11 6.48 15.42
CA GLY A 163 13.49 6.13 15.11
C GLY A 163 13.87 6.42 13.67
N ASP A 164 14.86 5.69 13.15
CA ASP A 164 15.41 5.90 11.80
C ASP A 164 14.49 5.31 10.71
N GLU A 165 14.06 6.16 9.77
CA GLU A 165 13.21 5.76 8.64
C GLU A 165 13.89 4.77 7.67
N ALA A 166 15.23 4.78 7.59
CA ALA A 166 15.98 3.84 6.74
C ALA A 166 15.76 2.38 7.17
N ARG A 167 15.35 2.14 8.43
CA ARG A 167 15.09 0.80 8.96
C ARG A 167 13.93 0.09 8.28
N LEU A 168 12.94 0.83 7.75
CA LEU A 168 11.84 0.23 6.98
C LEU A 168 12.38 -0.57 5.78
N LEU A 169 13.31 0.02 5.02
CA LEU A 169 13.93 -0.64 3.86
C LEU A 169 14.87 -1.77 4.28
N VAL A 170 15.56 -1.65 5.42
CA VAL A 170 16.40 -2.73 5.96
C VAL A 170 15.56 -3.97 6.23
N TRP A 171 14.42 -3.81 6.90
CA TRP A 171 13.52 -4.93 7.19
C TRP A 171 12.82 -5.48 5.95
N ALA A 172 12.41 -4.61 5.02
CA ALA A 172 11.87 -5.06 3.73
C ALA A 172 12.89 -5.91 2.96
N ARG A 173 14.18 -5.54 2.95
CA ARG A 173 15.25 -6.34 2.33
C ARG A 173 15.45 -7.69 3.01
N LYS A 174 15.47 -7.74 4.34
CA LYS A 174 15.57 -9.01 5.08
C LYS A 174 14.39 -9.93 4.76
N LEU A 175 13.17 -9.39 4.73
CA LEU A 175 11.96 -10.14 4.41
C LEU A 175 11.97 -10.67 2.97
N ALA A 176 12.54 -9.91 2.03
CA ALA A 176 12.59 -10.27 0.60
C ALA A 176 13.42 -11.54 0.32
N GLU A 177 14.29 -11.93 1.26
CA GLU A 177 15.02 -13.21 1.20
C GLU A 177 14.21 -14.40 1.74
N GLN A 178 13.07 -14.14 2.39
CA GLN A 178 12.25 -15.18 3.02
C GLN A 178 11.01 -15.51 2.20
N VAL A 179 10.31 -14.50 1.69
CA VAL A 179 9.03 -14.67 1.00
C VAL A 179 8.92 -13.78 -0.23
N PRO A 180 8.21 -14.24 -1.28
CA PRO A 180 7.88 -13.38 -2.41
C PRO A 180 6.85 -12.33 -2.03
N PHE A 181 7.11 -11.08 -2.43
CA PHE A 181 6.20 -9.95 -2.38
C PHE A 181 6.57 -8.95 -3.49
N PHE A 182 5.73 -7.94 -3.67
CA PHE A 182 6.11 -6.71 -4.38
C PHE A 182 5.68 -5.48 -3.57
N ILE A 183 6.39 -4.36 -3.72
CA ILE A 183 6.02 -3.07 -3.15
C ILE A 183 4.86 -2.52 -3.98
N ASN A 184 3.72 -2.29 -3.32
CA ASN A 184 2.49 -1.87 -3.97
C ASN A 184 2.20 -0.41 -3.64
N LEU A 185 2.03 0.41 -4.67
CA LEU A 185 1.71 1.83 -4.51
C LEU A 185 0.21 2.12 -4.52
N ILE A 186 -0.61 1.14 -4.91
CA ILE A 186 -2.07 1.28 -4.91
C ILE A 186 -2.61 1.03 -3.50
N SER A 187 -3.19 2.06 -2.90
CA SER A 187 -3.78 1.99 -1.57
C SER A 187 -5.06 1.14 -1.54
N LYS A 188 -5.46 0.68 -0.34
CA LYS A 188 -6.76 0.01 -0.14
C LYS A 188 -7.95 0.86 -0.63
N ALA A 189 -7.82 2.19 -0.53
CA ALA A 189 -8.83 3.12 -1.00
C ALA A 189 -8.92 3.09 -2.53
N GLU A 190 -7.79 3.22 -3.23
CA GLU A 190 -7.74 3.14 -4.69
C GLU A 190 -8.25 1.78 -5.23
N GLN A 191 -7.89 0.67 -4.57
CA GLN A 191 -8.46 -0.65 -4.88
C GLN A 191 -9.99 -0.66 -4.76
N GLY A 192 -10.54 -0.01 -3.72
CA GLY A 192 -11.97 0.11 -3.51
C GLY A 192 -12.70 0.98 -4.52
N TYR A 193 -12.09 2.11 -4.91
CA TYR A 193 -12.65 2.96 -5.98
C TYR A 193 -12.64 2.27 -7.34
N HIS A 194 -11.58 1.52 -7.65
CA HIS A 194 -11.50 0.69 -8.84
C HIS A 194 -12.58 -0.41 -8.81
N LEU A 195 -12.72 -1.13 -7.70
CA LEU A 195 -13.79 -2.14 -7.54
C LEU A 195 -15.19 -1.54 -7.69
N ALA A 196 -15.40 -0.32 -7.22
CA ALA A 196 -16.66 0.40 -7.34
C ALA A 196 -16.94 0.92 -8.77
N GLY A 197 -15.94 0.88 -9.68
CA GLY A 197 -16.05 1.41 -11.03
C GLY A 197 -16.16 2.94 -11.09
N ILE A 198 -15.68 3.64 -10.07
CA ILE A 198 -15.79 5.10 -9.96
C ILE A 198 -14.49 5.80 -10.36
N HIS A 199 -13.35 5.13 -10.16
CA HIS A 199 -12.05 5.68 -10.52
C HIS A 199 -11.06 4.59 -10.91
N GLU A 200 -10.24 4.89 -11.91
CA GLU A 200 -9.08 4.09 -12.31
C GLU A 200 -7.80 4.77 -11.83
N PRO A 201 -6.76 4.04 -11.43
CA PRO A 201 -5.50 4.64 -11.00
C PRO A 201 -4.97 5.67 -12.01
N GLU A 202 -4.78 6.91 -11.55
CA GLU A 202 -4.28 7.97 -12.43
C GLU A 202 -2.83 7.72 -12.86
N PRO A 203 -2.45 8.13 -14.08
CA PRO A 203 -1.06 8.19 -14.45
C PRO A 203 -0.26 9.07 -13.48
N LEU A 204 0.97 8.66 -13.18
CA LEU A 204 1.89 9.50 -12.42
C LEU A 204 2.21 10.82 -13.16
N PRO A 205 2.63 11.87 -12.43
CA PRO A 205 3.17 13.08 -13.05
C PRO A 205 4.25 12.77 -14.09
N ALA A 206 4.30 13.57 -15.16
CA ALA A 206 5.19 13.33 -16.30
C ALA A 206 6.69 13.39 -15.93
N ASP A 207 7.03 14.03 -14.81
CA ASP A 207 8.37 14.15 -14.26
C ASP A 207 8.74 13.04 -13.26
N ALA A 208 7.84 12.08 -13.01
CA ALA A 208 8.13 10.92 -12.18
C ALA A 208 9.29 10.09 -12.78
N ASP A 209 10.24 9.73 -11.93
CA ASP A 209 11.41 8.96 -12.34
C ASP A 209 11.03 7.53 -12.78
N ALA A 210 11.94 6.87 -13.48
CA ALA A 210 11.70 5.54 -14.04
C ALA A 210 11.44 4.45 -12.98
N VAL A 211 12.03 4.57 -11.78
CA VAL A 211 11.82 3.60 -10.69
C VAL A 211 10.41 3.76 -10.13
N THR A 212 9.99 5.00 -9.84
CA THR A 212 8.63 5.28 -9.37
C THR A 212 7.58 4.87 -10.40
N ARG A 213 7.82 5.16 -11.70
CA ARG A 213 6.95 4.71 -12.79
C ARG A 213 6.87 3.19 -12.91
N PHE A 214 7.98 2.49 -12.74
CA PHE A 214 7.99 1.02 -12.72
C PHE A 214 7.17 0.47 -11.57
N PHE A 215 7.33 1.00 -10.35
CA PHE A 215 6.60 0.52 -9.17
C PHE A 215 5.09 0.74 -9.31
N HIS A 216 4.71 1.93 -9.77
CA HIS A 216 3.32 2.24 -10.04
C HIS A 216 2.77 1.34 -11.15
N GLY A 217 3.51 1.16 -12.25
CA GLY A 217 3.12 0.27 -13.35
C GLY A 217 2.91 -1.18 -12.90
N VAL A 218 3.81 -1.74 -12.09
CA VAL A 218 3.66 -3.08 -11.48
C VAL A 218 2.39 -3.14 -10.63
N SER A 219 2.10 -2.09 -9.88
CA SER A 219 0.93 -2.01 -9.01
C SER A 219 -0.38 -1.94 -9.82
N VAL A 220 -0.39 -1.20 -10.92
CA VAL A 220 -1.53 -1.13 -11.86
C VAL A 220 -1.69 -2.45 -12.62
N LEU A 221 -0.60 -3.09 -13.05
CA LEU A 221 -0.63 -4.44 -13.63
C LEU A 221 -1.26 -5.44 -12.66
N TRP A 222 -0.90 -5.39 -11.38
CA TRP A 222 -1.51 -6.25 -10.37
C TRP A 222 -3.02 -6.00 -10.22
N LEU A 223 -3.45 -4.74 -10.27
CA LEU A 223 -4.86 -4.37 -10.11
C LEU A 223 -5.70 -4.77 -11.33
N ASN A 224 -5.21 -4.46 -12.54
CA ASN A 224 -5.99 -4.54 -13.78
C ASN A 224 -5.71 -5.82 -14.59
N GLY A 225 -4.61 -6.52 -14.30
CA GLY A 225 -4.18 -7.74 -15.01
C GLY A 225 -3.55 -7.48 -16.39
N GLU A 226 -3.29 -6.21 -16.74
CA GLU A 226 -2.80 -5.82 -18.07
C GLU A 226 -1.51 -5.01 -17.98
N VAL A 227 -0.55 -5.30 -18.87
CA VAL A 227 0.69 -4.54 -18.99
C VAL A 227 0.40 -3.26 -19.76
N THR A 228 0.54 -2.11 -19.11
CA THR A 228 0.30 -0.82 -19.77
C THR A 228 1.48 -0.35 -20.62
N SER A 229 1.24 0.64 -21.49
CA SER A 229 2.28 1.33 -22.25
C SER A 229 3.31 1.99 -21.33
N GLU A 230 2.85 2.54 -20.20
CA GLU A 230 3.68 3.24 -19.22
C GLU A 230 4.60 2.25 -18.51
N LEU A 231 4.08 1.09 -18.07
CA LEU A 231 4.90 0.03 -17.49
C LEU A 231 5.94 -0.47 -18.50
N SER A 232 5.53 -0.71 -19.75
CA SER A 232 6.44 -1.15 -20.82
C SER A 232 7.58 -0.15 -21.05
N ALA A 233 7.27 1.15 -21.10
CA ALA A 233 8.27 2.21 -21.25
C ALA A 233 9.21 2.29 -20.04
N ALA A 234 8.67 2.22 -18.82
CA ALA A 234 9.46 2.25 -17.60
C ALA A 234 10.45 1.07 -17.52
N MET A 235 10.00 -0.14 -17.90
CA MET A 235 10.88 -1.31 -17.97
C MET A 235 12.03 -1.12 -18.97
N GLY A 236 11.74 -0.61 -20.17
CA GLY A 236 12.80 -0.36 -21.18
C GLY A 236 13.82 0.71 -20.76
N GLU A 237 13.38 1.74 -20.04
CA GLU A 237 14.29 2.74 -19.45
C GLU A 237 15.16 2.14 -18.33
N LEU A 238 14.59 1.27 -17.49
CA LEU A 238 15.35 0.56 -16.47
C LEU A 238 16.36 -0.40 -17.10
N GLU A 239 15.98 -1.20 -18.10
CA GLU A 239 16.90 -2.08 -18.85
C GLU A 239 18.11 -1.29 -19.36
N SER A 240 17.86 -0.15 -20.01
CA SER A 240 18.93 0.72 -20.54
C SER A 240 19.86 1.29 -19.45
N LYS A 241 19.34 1.59 -18.25
CA LYS A 241 20.15 2.05 -17.12
C LYS A 241 20.96 0.93 -16.48
N LEU A 242 20.43 -0.30 -16.48
CA LEU A 242 21.03 -1.47 -15.86
C LEU A 242 22.03 -2.21 -16.76
N GLU A 243 22.02 -1.99 -18.07
CA GLU A 243 23.05 -2.51 -18.98
C GLU A 243 24.47 -2.00 -18.66
N GLY A 244 24.60 -0.94 -17.83
CA GLY A 244 25.88 -0.49 -17.24
C GLY A 244 26.17 -1.00 -15.82
N ASN A 245 25.17 -1.53 -15.11
CA ASN A 245 25.22 -2.04 -13.73
C ASN A 245 24.25 -3.22 -13.62
N THR A 246 24.73 -4.42 -13.91
CA THR A 246 23.89 -5.62 -14.02
C THR A 246 23.08 -5.82 -12.75
N VAL A 247 21.74 -5.72 -12.80
CA VAL A 247 20.88 -6.24 -11.72
C VAL A 247 20.88 -7.75 -11.84
N ARG A 248 21.96 -8.35 -11.37
CA ARG A 248 22.00 -9.76 -11.07
C ARG A 248 21.28 -9.92 -9.75
N ALA A 249 20.11 -10.54 -9.76
CA ALA A 249 19.55 -11.08 -8.53
C ALA A 249 20.62 -11.97 -7.90
N ALA A 250 21.11 -11.60 -6.72
CA ALA A 250 22.00 -12.48 -5.98
C ALA A 250 21.22 -13.77 -5.67
N GLY A 251 21.59 -14.89 -6.31
CA GLY A 251 21.17 -16.22 -5.89
C GLY A 251 20.15 -16.99 -6.74
N SER A 252 19.77 -16.57 -7.95
CA SER A 252 18.95 -17.41 -8.85
C SER A 252 19.80 -18.13 -9.92
N PRO A 253 19.69 -19.46 -10.10
CA PRO A 253 20.34 -20.16 -11.21
C PRO A 253 19.56 -19.93 -12.51
N GLY A 254 20.11 -19.10 -13.41
CA GLY A 254 19.58 -18.86 -14.75
C GLY A 254 19.44 -17.38 -15.07
N ASP A 255 19.90 -16.98 -16.26
CA ASP A 255 19.80 -15.65 -16.86
C ASP A 255 18.33 -15.28 -17.16
N VAL A 256 17.51 -15.08 -16.14
CA VAL A 256 16.13 -14.65 -16.31
C VAL A 256 16.04 -13.17 -16.01
N ASN A 257 15.80 -12.37 -17.05
CA ASN A 257 15.47 -10.96 -16.91
C ASN A 257 14.11 -10.86 -16.23
N LEU A 258 14.08 -10.45 -14.95
CA LEU A 258 12.84 -10.33 -14.17
C LEU A 258 11.80 -9.41 -14.84
N LEU A 259 12.24 -8.47 -15.68
CA LEU A 259 11.36 -7.61 -16.45
C LEU A 259 10.68 -8.38 -17.60
N ASP A 260 11.36 -9.34 -18.21
CA ASP A 260 10.77 -10.22 -19.21
C ASP A 260 9.82 -11.25 -18.58
N ASP A 261 10.14 -11.75 -17.38
CA ASP A 261 9.22 -12.58 -16.60
C ASP A 261 7.93 -11.83 -16.24
N LEU A 262 8.03 -10.56 -15.87
CA LEU A 262 6.85 -9.73 -15.59
C LEU A 262 6.02 -9.47 -16.85
N LYS A 263 6.66 -9.32 -18.02
CA LYS A 263 5.96 -9.23 -19.32
C LYS A 263 5.25 -10.55 -19.66
N ALA A 264 5.86 -11.69 -19.34
CA ALA A 264 5.34 -13.02 -19.65
C ALA A 264 4.30 -13.53 -18.63
N ASN A 265 4.40 -13.09 -17.36
CA ASN A 265 3.51 -13.46 -16.27
C ASN A 265 2.86 -12.20 -15.67
N PRO A 266 1.61 -11.86 -16.06
CA PRO A 266 0.91 -10.66 -15.62
C PRO A 266 0.37 -10.76 -14.18
N VAL A 267 0.88 -11.71 -13.37
CA VAL A 267 0.57 -11.83 -11.95
C VAL A 267 1.82 -11.50 -11.14
N PRO A 268 2.02 -10.23 -10.72
CA PRO A 268 3.27 -9.80 -10.07
C PRO A 268 3.68 -10.63 -8.85
N MET A 269 2.70 -11.13 -8.08
CA MET A 269 2.95 -12.00 -6.92
C MET A 269 3.61 -13.34 -7.27
N GLN A 270 3.55 -13.79 -8.52
CA GLN A 270 4.17 -15.03 -8.97
C GLN A 270 5.59 -14.82 -9.51
N VAL A 271 6.03 -13.57 -9.71
CA VAL A 271 7.37 -13.25 -10.20
C VAL A 271 8.36 -13.30 -9.03
N GLN A 272 9.11 -14.40 -8.97
CA GLN A 272 10.09 -14.62 -7.91
C GLN A 272 11.18 -13.56 -7.93
N GLY A 273 11.45 -12.92 -6.78
CA GLY A 273 12.46 -11.88 -6.67
C GLY A 273 12.03 -10.48 -7.12
N LEU A 274 10.78 -10.26 -7.50
CA LEU A 274 10.27 -8.92 -7.84
C LEU A 274 10.47 -7.90 -6.71
N GLY A 275 10.14 -8.26 -5.46
CA GLY A 275 10.39 -7.41 -4.30
C GLY A 275 11.88 -7.08 -4.09
N ARG A 276 12.78 -8.04 -4.35
CA ARG A 276 14.25 -7.81 -4.29
C ARG A 276 14.71 -6.82 -5.37
N LEU A 277 14.21 -6.97 -6.60
CA LEU A 277 14.46 -6.03 -7.68
C LEU A 277 14.00 -4.61 -7.31
N GLN A 278 12.76 -4.48 -6.83
CA GLN A 278 12.23 -3.19 -6.39
C GLN A 278 13.13 -2.57 -5.29
N LEU A 279 13.48 -3.33 -4.25
CA LEU A 279 14.31 -2.83 -3.16
C LEU A 279 15.75 -2.47 -3.57
N ALA A 280 16.29 -3.12 -4.61
CA ALA A 280 17.58 -2.76 -5.19
C ALA A 280 17.51 -1.41 -5.95
N LEU A 281 16.41 -1.18 -6.68
CA LEU A 281 16.20 0.07 -7.43
C LEU A 281 16.02 1.30 -6.53
N LEU A 282 15.53 1.14 -5.30
CA LEU A 282 15.41 2.23 -4.32
C LEU A 282 16.75 2.73 -3.76
N GLY A 283 17.87 2.08 -4.10
CA GLY A 283 19.22 2.48 -3.68
C GLY A 283 20.13 2.96 -4.82
N CYS A 284 19.58 3.13 -6.03
CA CYS A 284 20.30 3.55 -7.24
C CYS A 284 20.14 5.04 -7.54
#